data_AF-A0A926Q9E5-F1
#
_entry.id   AF-A0A926Q9E5-F1
#
_cell.length_a   1.000
_cell.length_b   1.000
_cell.length_c   1.000
_cell.angle_alpha   90.00
_cell.angle_beta   90.00
_cell.angle_gamma   90.00
#
_symmetry.space_group_name_H-M   'P 1'
#
loop_
_entity.id
_entity.type
_entity.pdbx_description
1 polymer ?
#
loop_
_entity_poly.entity_id
_entity_poly.type
_entity_poly.pdbx_seq_one_letter_code
_entity_poly.pdbx_strand_id
1 'polypeptide(L)'
;MNLAYFIANSTSDKIRSIIRESEMEVEVAESGRPCNVCRSFKRVEIEDAIYSNTPISQISQRFAVSSHSLYRHIKNHAAPAMQDSFKASIRMNPVSISERMLDIADSARKIRRDTTNEAAALRAGLAELQVLQTLASRMGVTHESLLDSFKDASVLATVVGELARQRPVFGELMVEALANRGADEMASAISLTLIQDNHLEPLECVGVTQSLKQGGELGSCE
;
A
#
# COMPACT_ATOMS: atom_id res chain seq x y z
N MET A 1 -49.75 -6.92 -24.34
CA MET A 1 -49.30 -6.32 -23.06
C MET A 1 -47.80 -6.52 -22.96
N ASN A 2 -47.05 -5.43 -22.80
CA ASN A 2 -45.63 -5.35 -23.14
C ASN A 2 -44.76 -5.57 -21.89
N LEU A 3 -44.07 -6.72 -21.80
CA LEU A 3 -43.29 -7.16 -20.64
C LEU A 3 -42.17 -6.16 -20.26
N ALA A 4 -41.67 -5.38 -21.22
CA ALA A 4 -40.66 -4.36 -21.01
C ALA A 4 -41.13 -3.17 -20.15
N TYR A 5 -42.43 -2.86 -20.12
CA TYR A 5 -42.97 -1.74 -19.34
C TYR A 5 -43.07 -2.07 -17.84
N PHE A 6 -43.17 -3.36 -17.50
CA PHE A 6 -43.31 -3.80 -16.10
C PHE A 6 -41.97 -3.82 -15.35
N ILE A 7 -40.87 -4.15 -16.05
CA ILE A 7 -39.53 -4.21 -15.44
C ILE A 7 -39.01 -2.79 -15.11
N ALA A 8 -39.30 -1.80 -15.96
CA ALA A 8 -38.86 -0.41 -15.73
C ALA A 8 -39.53 0.24 -14.49
N ASN A 9 -40.77 -0.12 -14.18
CA ASN A 9 -41.49 0.44 -13.03
C ASN A 9 -41.11 -0.25 -11.70
N SER A 10 -40.74 -1.54 -11.72
CA SER A 10 -40.38 -2.29 -10.51
C SER A 10 -39.04 -1.86 -9.89
N THR A 11 -38.07 -1.44 -10.72
CA THR A 11 -36.79 -0.91 -10.22
C THR A 11 -36.90 0.50 -9.66
N SER A 12 -37.83 1.31 -10.15
CA SER A 12 -37.96 2.70 -9.69
C SER A 12 -38.55 2.81 -8.28
N ASP A 13 -39.44 1.89 -7.89
CA ASP A 13 -40.05 1.91 -6.54
C ASP A 13 -39.08 1.38 -5.46
N LYS A 14 -38.23 0.40 -5.79
CA LYS A 14 -37.17 -0.08 -4.88
C LYS A 14 -36.08 0.96 -4.64
N ILE A 15 -35.73 1.78 -5.64
CA ILE A 15 -34.76 2.88 -5.44
C ILE A 15 -35.36 3.97 -4.55
N ARG A 16 -36.65 4.26 -4.68
CA ARG A 16 -37.34 5.25 -3.83
C ARG A 16 -37.48 4.80 -2.37
N SER A 17 -37.63 3.50 -2.09
CA SER A 17 -37.67 3.00 -0.71
C SER A 17 -36.30 3.07 -0.01
N ILE A 18 -35.21 2.80 -0.75
CA ILE A 18 -33.84 2.88 -0.19
C ILE A 18 -33.46 4.32 0.18
N ILE A 19 -33.89 5.31 -0.61
CA ILE A 19 -33.63 6.73 -0.31
C ILE A 19 -34.39 7.18 0.95
N ARG A 20 -35.61 6.66 1.17
CA ARG A 20 -36.45 7.03 2.32
C ARG A 20 -36.00 6.46 3.67
N GLU A 21 -35.28 5.34 3.68
CA GLU A 21 -34.73 4.76 4.92
C GLU A 21 -33.39 5.38 5.33
N SER A 22 -32.77 6.20 4.45
CA SER A 22 -31.52 6.92 4.75
C SER A 22 -31.71 8.27 5.46
N GLU A 23 -32.96 8.70 5.70
CA GLU A 23 -33.29 9.80 6.64
C GLU A 23 -33.20 9.32 8.10
N MET A 24 -32.14 8.57 8.38
CA MET A 24 -31.68 8.17 9.70
C MET A 24 -31.52 9.43 10.55
N GLU A 25 -32.27 9.45 11.65
CA GLU A 25 -32.34 10.48 12.66
C GLU A 25 -30.94 10.97 13.02
N VAL A 26 -30.55 12.11 12.45
CA VAL A 26 -29.43 12.89 12.96
C VAL A 26 -29.91 13.41 14.30
N GLU A 27 -29.52 12.75 15.40
CA GLU A 27 -29.63 13.29 16.74
C GLU A 27 -28.96 14.67 16.75
N VAL A 28 -29.77 15.71 16.62
CA VAL A 28 -29.33 17.09 16.68
C VAL A 28 -29.01 17.36 18.13
N ALA A 29 -27.73 17.21 18.51
CA ALA A 29 -27.26 17.57 19.84
C ALA A 29 -27.70 19.01 20.19
N GLU A 30 -28.62 19.11 21.15
CA GLU A 30 -29.07 20.34 21.82
C GLU A 30 -27.88 21.09 22.45
N SER A 31 -27.74 22.41 22.54
CA SER A 31 -28.47 23.58 22.03
C SER A 31 -27.48 24.77 22.00
N GLY A 32 -26.60 24.80 20.99
CA GLY A 32 -25.75 25.97 20.72
C GLY A 32 -26.43 26.97 19.78
N ARG A 33 -26.00 28.25 19.80
CA ARG A 33 -26.40 29.23 18.77
C ARG A 33 -26.16 28.62 17.37
N PRO A 34 -27.17 28.59 16.48
CA PRO A 34 -27.06 27.91 15.20
C PRO A 34 -25.90 28.45 14.38
N CYS A 35 -25.16 27.55 13.72
CA CYS A 35 -24.06 27.94 12.84
C CYS A 35 -24.61 28.64 11.60
N ASN A 36 -24.23 29.90 11.38
CA ASN A 36 -24.65 30.69 10.22
C ASN A 36 -24.19 30.06 8.89
N VAL A 37 -23.04 29.38 8.88
CA VAL A 37 -22.51 28.71 7.67
C VAL A 37 -23.37 27.49 7.32
N CYS A 38 -23.75 26.67 8.31
CA CYS A 38 -24.61 25.51 8.10
C CYS A 38 -25.99 25.89 7.55
N ARG A 39 -26.51 27.07 7.93
CA ARG A 39 -27.80 27.60 7.46
C ARG A 39 -27.70 28.41 6.15
N SER A 40 -26.50 28.67 5.66
CA SER A 40 -26.31 29.44 4.42
C SER A 40 -26.73 28.61 3.21
N PHE A 41 -27.45 29.22 2.27
CA PHE A 41 -27.74 28.60 0.97
C PHE A 41 -26.46 28.34 0.15
N LYS A 42 -25.38 29.06 0.46
CA LYS A 42 -24.05 28.90 -0.16
C LYS A 42 -23.14 27.97 0.66
N ARG A 43 -23.69 27.12 1.53
CA ARG A 43 -22.89 26.23 2.38
C ARG A 43 -21.90 25.42 1.56
N VAL A 44 -22.35 24.80 0.48
CA VAL A 44 -21.51 23.96 -0.40
C VAL A 44 -20.34 24.77 -0.98
N GLU A 45 -20.61 25.94 -1.55
CA GLU A 45 -19.55 26.82 -2.10
C GLU A 45 -18.54 27.28 -1.04
N ILE A 46 -19.01 27.54 0.19
CA ILE A 46 -18.14 27.91 1.31
C ILE A 46 -17.27 26.72 1.73
N GLU A 47 -17.84 25.53 1.84
CA GLU A 47 -17.14 24.29 2.19
C GLU A 47 -16.10 23.93 1.12
N ASP A 48 -16.44 24.02 -0.17
CA ASP A 48 -15.50 23.81 -1.28
C ASP A 48 -14.33 24.79 -1.24
N ALA A 49 -14.59 26.07 -0.93
CA ALA A 49 -13.54 27.06 -0.78
C ALA A 49 -12.61 26.76 0.42
N ILE A 50 -13.17 26.26 1.52
CA ILE A 50 -12.41 25.78 2.69
C ILE A 50 -11.54 24.59 2.30
N TYR A 51 -12.09 23.59 1.61
CA TYR A 51 -11.38 22.39 1.18
C TYR A 51 -10.29 22.67 0.14
N SER A 52 -10.47 23.73 -0.66
CA SER A 52 -9.48 24.22 -1.61
C SER A 52 -8.38 25.07 -0.97
N ASN A 53 -8.30 25.13 0.38
CA ASN A 53 -7.35 25.95 1.14
C ASN A 53 -7.40 27.45 0.78
N THR A 54 -8.57 27.98 0.41
CA THR A 54 -8.72 29.42 0.17
C THR A 54 -8.55 30.19 1.50
N PRO A 55 -7.82 31.32 1.55
CA PRO A 55 -7.65 32.08 2.79
C PRO A 55 -8.99 32.50 3.40
N ILE A 56 -9.16 32.29 4.73
CA ILE A 56 -10.43 32.59 5.45
C ILE A 56 -10.86 34.05 5.29
N SER A 57 -9.92 34.99 5.19
CA SER A 57 -10.21 36.40 4.94
C SER A 57 -10.91 36.62 3.59
N GLN A 58 -10.48 35.92 2.55
CA GLN A 58 -11.08 35.99 1.21
C GLN A 58 -12.47 35.34 1.20
N ILE A 59 -12.63 34.19 1.87
CA ILE A 59 -13.94 33.53 2.02
C ILE A 59 -14.91 34.44 2.77
N SER A 60 -14.45 35.05 3.87
CA SER A 60 -15.24 35.96 4.68
C SER A 60 -15.78 37.15 3.87
N GLN A 61 -14.91 37.78 3.07
CA GLN A 61 -15.29 38.89 2.19
C GLN A 61 -16.23 38.44 1.08
N ARG A 62 -15.91 37.33 0.39
CA ARG A 62 -16.68 36.84 -0.78
C ARG A 62 -18.11 36.43 -0.42
N PHE A 63 -18.30 35.81 0.73
CA PHE A 63 -19.61 35.27 1.14
C PHE A 63 -20.31 36.11 2.20
N ALA A 64 -19.73 37.25 2.60
CA ALA A 64 -20.23 38.12 3.67
C ALA A 64 -20.48 37.37 5.00
N VAL A 65 -19.61 36.41 5.33
CA VAL A 65 -19.66 35.63 6.57
C VAL A 65 -18.51 36.05 7.47
N SER A 66 -18.75 36.26 8.77
CA SER A 66 -17.67 36.62 9.69
C SER A 66 -16.61 35.52 9.78
N SER A 67 -15.32 35.89 9.83
CA SER A 67 -14.22 34.93 10.01
C SER A 67 -14.41 34.04 11.24
N HIS A 68 -14.94 34.59 12.34
CA HIS A 68 -15.21 33.84 13.56
C HIS A 68 -16.27 32.73 13.34
N SER A 69 -17.31 33.00 12.54
CA SER A 69 -18.29 31.98 12.15
C SER A 69 -17.66 30.88 11.30
N LEU A 70 -16.77 31.22 10.38
CA LEU A 70 -16.03 30.24 9.57
C LEU A 70 -15.14 29.35 10.44
N TYR A 71 -14.36 29.92 11.37
CA TYR A 71 -13.54 29.12 12.29
C TYR A 71 -14.35 28.17 13.15
N ARG A 72 -15.49 28.63 13.70
CA ARG A 72 -16.39 27.75 14.46
C ARG A 72 -16.98 26.65 13.57
N HIS A 73 -17.36 26.97 12.34
CA HIS A 73 -17.87 25.98 11.38
C HIS A 73 -16.83 24.90 11.08
N ILE A 74 -15.60 25.32 10.77
CA ILE A 74 -14.50 24.41 10.46
C ILE A 74 -14.24 23.48 11.64
N LYS A 75 -14.10 24.04 12.84
CA LYS A 75 -13.76 23.29 14.05
C LYS A 75 -14.86 22.29 14.44
N ASN A 76 -16.13 22.71 14.40
CA ASN A 76 -17.22 21.96 15.03
C ASN A 76 -18.05 21.14 14.04
N HIS A 77 -17.98 21.43 12.73
CA HIS A 77 -18.83 20.79 11.73
C HIS A 77 -18.01 20.22 10.57
N ALA A 78 -17.21 21.05 9.90
CA ALA A 78 -16.51 20.61 8.70
C ALA A 78 -15.41 19.58 9.01
N ALA A 79 -14.62 19.79 10.08
CA ALA A 79 -13.55 18.87 10.45
C ALA A 79 -14.08 17.50 10.94
N PRO A 80 -15.10 17.41 11.81
CA PRO A 80 -15.73 16.13 12.14
C PRO A 80 -16.32 15.44 10.92
N ALA A 81 -17.07 16.15 10.07
CA ALA A 81 -17.65 15.56 8.86
C ALA A 81 -16.58 15.05 7.89
N MET A 82 -15.47 15.78 7.72
CA MET A 82 -14.30 15.29 6.99
C MET A 82 -13.73 14.04 7.63
N GLN A 83 -13.47 14.03 8.93
CA GLN A 83 -12.92 12.88 9.63
C GLN A 83 -13.81 11.65 9.49
N ASP A 84 -15.13 11.82 9.54
CA ASP A 84 -16.08 10.73 9.38
C ASP A 84 -16.16 10.25 7.93
N SER A 85 -16.10 11.16 6.95
CA SER A 85 -15.93 10.79 5.53
C SER A 85 -14.63 10.03 5.29
N PHE A 86 -13.54 10.43 5.96
CA PHE A 86 -12.27 9.73 5.92
C PHE A 86 -12.39 8.35 6.57
N LYS A 87 -12.99 8.22 7.75
CA LYS A 87 -13.22 6.92 8.40
C LYS A 87 -14.12 6.01 7.55
N ALA A 88 -15.14 6.56 6.92
CA ALA A 88 -15.99 5.84 5.97
C ALA A 88 -15.18 5.38 4.74
N SER A 89 -14.29 6.23 4.24
CA SER A 89 -13.35 5.87 3.17
C SER A 89 -12.24 4.91 3.62
N ILE A 90 -11.88 4.87 4.91
CA ILE A 90 -10.92 3.90 5.47
C ILE A 90 -11.56 2.52 5.62
N ARG A 91 -12.89 2.40 5.56
CA ARG A 91 -13.54 1.11 5.27
C ARG A 91 -13.32 0.67 3.82
N MET A 92 -12.81 1.53 2.94
CA MET A 92 -12.22 1.08 1.68
C MET A 92 -10.89 0.42 2.00
N ASN A 93 -10.64 -0.70 1.34
CA ASN A 93 -9.51 -1.60 1.56
C ASN A 93 -8.21 -0.83 1.84
N PRO A 94 -7.52 -1.03 2.98
CA PRO A 94 -6.26 -0.34 3.32
C PRO A 94 -5.21 -0.44 2.20
N VAL A 95 -5.28 -1.49 1.37
CA VAL A 95 -4.48 -1.64 0.15
C VAL A 95 -4.67 -0.45 -0.81
N SER A 96 -5.89 0.03 -1.00
CA SER A 96 -6.19 1.15 -1.92
C SER A 96 -5.60 2.50 -1.49
N ILE A 97 -5.47 2.72 -0.18
CA ILE A 97 -4.82 3.92 0.36
C ILE A 97 -3.31 3.83 0.14
N SER A 98 -2.72 2.66 0.37
CA SER A 98 -1.30 2.42 0.13
C SER A 98 -0.94 2.55 -1.36
N GLU A 99 -1.76 2.00 -2.26
CA GLU A 99 -1.62 2.18 -3.71
C GLU A 99 -1.64 3.66 -4.10
N ARG A 100 -2.63 4.41 -3.60
CA ARG A 100 -2.73 5.84 -3.89
C ARG A 100 -1.56 6.66 -3.33
N MET A 101 -1.01 6.27 -2.18
CA MET A 101 0.20 6.89 -1.64
C MET A 101 1.42 6.58 -2.50
N LEU A 102 1.55 5.34 -3.00
CA LEU A 102 2.60 4.96 -3.94
C LEU A 102 2.51 5.78 -5.23
N ASP A 103 1.31 5.94 -5.80
CA ASP A 103 1.10 6.77 -7.00
C ASP A 103 1.55 8.23 -6.79
N ILE A 104 1.29 8.80 -5.61
CA ILE A 104 1.74 10.16 -5.26
C ILE A 104 3.27 10.20 -5.14
N ALA A 105 3.88 9.21 -4.49
CA ALA A 105 5.33 9.12 -4.37
C ALA A 105 6.02 8.99 -5.74
N ASP A 106 5.49 8.14 -6.62
CA ASP A 106 6.00 7.97 -7.98
C ASP A 106 5.82 9.23 -8.83
N SER A 107 4.67 9.90 -8.71
CA SER A 107 4.43 11.18 -9.38
C SER A 107 5.42 12.26 -8.90
N ALA A 108 5.65 12.36 -7.59
CA ALA A 108 6.62 13.30 -7.02
C ALA A 108 8.05 12.97 -7.48
N ARG A 109 8.43 11.69 -7.47
CA ARG A 109 9.73 11.21 -7.97
C ARG A 109 9.93 11.53 -9.44
N LYS A 110 8.90 11.34 -10.27
CA LYS A 110 8.91 11.70 -11.70
C LYS A 110 9.10 13.19 -11.90
N ILE A 111 8.31 14.04 -11.22
CA ILE A 111 8.44 15.50 -11.29
C ILE A 111 9.87 15.93 -10.89
N ARG A 112 10.41 15.35 -9.82
CA ARG A 112 11.77 15.64 -9.35
C ARG A 112 12.84 15.29 -10.39
N ARG A 113 12.67 14.20 -11.14
CA ARG A 113 13.61 13.76 -12.19
C ARG A 113 13.49 14.59 -13.47
N ASP A 114 12.26 14.92 -13.86
CA ASP A 114 11.98 15.50 -15.18
C ASP A 114 12.01 17.04 -15.18
N THR A 115 11.92 17.68 -14.00
CA THR A 115 11.90 19.15 -13.91
C THR A 115 13.30 19.76 -14.00
N THR A 116 13.43 20.83 -14.78
CA THR A 116 14.65 21.65 -14.86
C THR A 116 14.72 22.74 -13.79
N ASN A 117 13.63 22.96 -13.05
CA ASN A 117 13.56 23.97 -11.99
C ASN A 117 13.93 23.36 -10.64
N GLU A 118 15.07 23.77 -10.08
CA GLU A 118 15.59 23.26 -8.80
C GLU A 118 14.60 23.43 -7.64
N ALA A 119 13.91 24.57 -7.55
CA ALA A 119 12.93 24.82 -6.49
C ALA A 119 11.68 23.94 -6.64
N ALA A 120 11.34 23.51 -7.85
CA ALA A 120 10.28 22.53 -8.08
C ALA A 120 10.75 21.12 -7.71
N ALA A 121 11.98 20.75 -8.09
CA ALA A 121 12.59 19.47 -7.77
C ALA A 121 12.69 19.26 -6.24
N LEU A 122 13.10 20.29 -5.50
CA LEU A 122 13.22 20.24 -4.04
C LEU A 122 11.85 20.08 -3.36
N ARG A 123 10.82 20.83 -3.82
CA ARG A 123 9.45 20.68 -3.30
C ARG A 123 8.87 19.29 -3.59
N ALA A 124 9.10 18.76 -4.78
CA ALA A 124 8.69 17.40 -5.14
C ALA A 124 9.41 16.35 -4.27
N GLY A 125 10.72 16.53 -4.00
CA GLY A 125 11.47 15.67 -3.10
C GLY A 125 10.97 15.70 -1.64
N LEU A 126 10.60 16.88 -1.13
CA LEU A 126 9.98 16.99 0.20
C LEU A 126 8.61 16.30 0.26
N ALA A 127 7.79 16.43 -0.79
CA ALA A 127 6.50 15.75 -0.87
C ALA A 127 6.67 14.21 -0.91
N GLU A 128 7.62 13.71 -1.72
CA GLU A 128 8.01 12.30 -1.79
C GLU A 128 8.40 11.79 -0.38
N LEU A 129 9.29 12.50 0.32
CA LEU A 129 9.74 12.13 1.66
C LEU A 129 8.60 12.08 2.69
N GLN A 130 7.70 13.07 2.67
CA GLN A 130 6.56 13.11 3.60
C GLN A 130 5.59 11.94 3.41
N VAL A 131 5.34 11.54 2.16
CA VAL A 131 4.51 10.38 1.84
C VAL A 131 5.17 9.10 2.34
N LEU A 132 6.47 8.93 2.11
CA LEU A 132 7.22 7.75 2.58
C LEU A 132 7.26 7.67 4.12
N GLN A 133 7.45 8.79 4.81
CA GLN A 133 7.40 8.85 6.29
C GLN A 133 6.02 8.49 6.82
N THR A 134 4.95 8.96 6.15
CA THR A 134 3.57 8.64 6.53
C THR A 134 3.27 7.17 6.34
N LEU A 135 3.67 6.59 5.20
CA LEU A 135 3.56 5.16 4.92
C LEU A 135 4.32 4.32 5.95
N ALA A 136 5.58 4.66 6.23
CA ALA A 136 6.39 3.96 7.22
C ALA A 136 5.73 3.99 8.61
N SER A 137 5.27 5.15 9.05
CA SER A 137 4.60 5.31 10.34
C SER A 137 3.30 4.50 10.42
N ARG A 138 2.53 4.43 9.32
CA ARG A 138 1.22 3.76 9.28
C ARG A 138 1.31 2.25 9.16
N MET A 139 2.30 1.75 8.45
CA MET A 139 2.56 0.31 8.34
C MET A 139 3.17 -0.27 9.63
N GLY A 140 3.35 0.55 10.68
CA GLY A 140 4.04 0.14 11.90
C GLY A 140 5.50 -0.21 11.65
N VAL A 141 6.04 0.27 10.53
CA VAL A 141 7.41 0.05 10.10
C VAL A 141 8.29 0.98 10.93
N THR A 142 8.47 0.62 12.19
CA THR A 142 9.48 1.22 13.06
C THR A 142 10.86 0.81 12.54
N HIS A 143 11.87 1.63 12.79
CA HIS A 143 13.24 1.29 12.40
C HIS A 143 13.69 -0.08 12.93
N GLU A 144 13.17 -0.49 14.09
CA GLU A 144 13.41 -1.82 14.66
C GLU A 144 12.77 -2.93 13.80
N SER A 145 11.50 -2.79 13.42
CA SER A 145 10.82 -3.79 12.57
C SER A 145 11.42 -3.94 11.17
N LEU A 146 11.98 -2.86 10.60
CA LEU A 146 12.75 -2.95 9.35
C LEU A 146 14.00 -3.76 9.53
N LEU A 147 14.78 -3.48 10.58
CA LEU A 147 16.01 -4.21 10.85
C LEU A 147 15.73 -5.70 11.07
N ASP A 148 14.64 -6.05 11.74
CA ASP A 148 14.26 -7.43 11.93
C ASP A 148 13.77 -8.08 10.63
N SER A 149 12.98 -7.37 9.81
CA SER A 149 12.59 -7.86 8.48
C SER A 149 13.79 -8.06 7.55
N PHE A 150 14.80 -7.18 7.61
CA PHE A 150 16.05 -7.34 6.86
C PHE A 150 16.87 -8.54 7.35
N LYS A 151 16.94 -8.77 8.67
CA LYS A 151 17.58 -9.97 9.22
C LYS A 151 16.86 -11.24 8.77
N ASP A 152 15.54 -11.27 8.88
CA ASP A 152 14.72 -12.42 8.49
C ASP A 152 14.84 -12.69 6.98
N ALA A 153 14.76 -11.64 6.16
CA ALA A 153 14.98 -11.74 4.72
C ALA A 153 16.40 -12.24 4.38
N SER A 154 17.42 -11.79 5.11
CA SER A 154 18.80 -12.24 4.93
C SER A 154 18.98 -13.72 5.31
N VAL A 155 18.36 -14.17 6.40
CA VAL A 155 18.38 -15.58 6.82
C VAL A 155 17.66 -16.43 5.76
N LEU A 156 16.48 -16.01 5.33
CA LEU A 156 15.72 -16.70 4.28
C LEU A 156 16.52 -16.78 2.97
N ALA A 157 17.13 -15.68 2.53
CA ALA A 157 17.95 -15.65 1.33
C ALA A 157 19.14 -16.61 1.42
N THR A 158 19.76 -16.73 2.60
CA THR A 158 20.87 -17.66 2.84
C THR A 158 20.40 -19.11 2.71
N VAL A 159 19.32 -19.47 3.41
CA VAL A 159 18.76 -20.84 3.37
C VAL A 159 18.29 -21.22 1.98
N VAL A 160 17.59 -20.30 1.29
CA VAL A 160 17.12 -20.52 -0.08
C VAL A 160 18.29 -20.66 -1.05
N GLY A 161 19.35 -19.86 -0.89
CA GLY A 161 20.58 -19.98 -1.68
C GLY A 161 21.31 -21.32 -1.45
N GLU A 162 21.39 -21.78 -0.20
CA GLU A 162 21.94 -23.11 0.12
C GLU A 162 21.11 -24.24 -0.52
N LEU A 163 19.79 -24.17 -0.43
CA LEU A 163 18.89 -25.16 -1.03
C LEU A 163 18.98 -25.16 -2.56
N ALA A 164 19.04 -23.99 -3.19
CA ALA A 164 19.20 -23.86 -4.64
C ALA A 164 20.52 -24.47 -5.13
N ARG A 165 21.59 -24.34 -4.34
CA ARG A 165 22.89 -24.97 -4.64
C ARG A 165 22.86 -26.48 -4.45
N GLN A 166 22.26 -26.97 -3.36
CA GLN A 166 22.14 -28.41 -3.10
C GLN A 166 21.22 -29.12 -4.09
N ARG A 167 20.26 -28.39 -4.69
CA ARG A 167 19.25 -28.93 -5.61
C ARG A 167 19.13 -28.05 -6.85
N PRO A 168 19.94 -28.27 -7.90
CA PRO A 168 19.97 -27.42 -9.10
C PRO A 168 18.60 -27.22 -9.76
N VAL A 169 17.80 -28.29 -9.84
CA VAL A 169 16.43 -28.24 -10.39
C VAL A 169 15.54 -27.25 -9.62
N PHE A 170 15.70 -27.15 -8.29
CA PHE A 170 14.97 -26.17 -7.50
C PHE A 170 15.43 -24.74 -7.80
N GLY A 171 16.74 -24.53 -7.97
CA GLY A 171 17.30 -23.24 -8.37
C GLY A 171 16.77 -22.75 -9.71
N GLU A 172 16.71 -23.62 -10.72
CA GLU A 172 16.17 -23.31 -12.06
C GLU A 172 14.68 -22.93 -11.99
N LEU A 173 13.86 -23.73 -11.32
CA LEU A 173 12.42 -23.45 -11.14
C LEU A 173 12.19 -22.12 -10.40
N MET A 174 13.05 -21.78 -9.44
CA MET A 174 12.97 -20.52 -8.71
C MET A 174 13.31 -19.32 -9.60
N VAL A 175 14.36 -19.41 -10.42
CA VAL A 175 14.71 -18.37 -11.41
C VAL A 175 13.57 -18.15 -12.40
N GLU A 176 12.99 -19.23 -12.94
CA GLU A 176 11.83 -19.17 -13.83
C GLU A 176 10.62 -18.51 -13.15
N ALA A 177 10.31 -18.92 -11.91
CA ALA A 177 9.20 -18.33 -11.15
C ALA A 177 9.40 -16.84 -10.85
N LEU A 178 10.63 -16.40 -10.57
CA LEU A 178 10.96 -15.00 -10.34
C LEU A 178 10.84 -14.16 -11.61
N ALA A 179 11.34 -14.66 -12.75
CA ALA A 179 11.21 -14.01 -14.05
C ALA A 179 9.73 -13.87 -14.46
N ASN A 180 8.92 -14.93 -14.26
CA ASN A 180 7.48 -14.89 -14.54
C ASN A 180 6.70 -13.90 -13.68
N ARG A 181 7.27 -13.43 -12.55
CA ARG A 181 6.70 -12.38 -11.70
C ARG A 181 7.32 -10.99 -11.93
N GLY A 182 8.22 -10.85 -12.91
CA GLY A 182 8.90 -9.58 -13.23
C GLY A 182 10.01 -9.21 -12.24
N ALA A 183 10.51 -10.16 -11.45
CA ALA A 183 11.62 -9.95 -10.53
C ALA A 183 12.98 -10.24 -11.19
N ASP A 184 13.21 -9.64 -12.37
CA ASP A 184 14.31 -10.01 -13.29
C ASP A 184 15.71 -9.81 -12.69
N GLU A 185 15.90 -8.76 -11.88
CA GLU A 185 17.17 -8.49 -11.20
C GLU A 185 17.53 -9.60 -10.21
N MET A 186 16.56 -10.06 -9.42
CA MET A 186 16.76 -11.16 -8.47
C MET A 186 16.96 -12.49 -9.18
N ALA A 187 16.19 -12.77 -10.24
CA ALA A 187 16.36 -13.96 -11.06
C ALA A 187 17.77 -14.03 -11.66
N SER A 188 18.27 -12.91 -12.17
CA SER A 188 19.62 -12.79 -12.73
C SER A 188 20.72 -13.00 -11.69
N ALA A 189 20.56 -12.40 -10.50
CA ALA A 189 21.53 -12.56 -9.41
C ALA A 189 21.65 -14.03 -8.97
N ILE A 190 20.53 -14.74 -8.82
CA ILE A 190 20.50 -16.16 -8.46
C ILE A 190 21.12 -17.01 -9.58
N SER A 191 20.77 -16.73 -10.85
CA SER A 191 21.32 -17.45 -12.00
C SER A 191 22.85 -17.36 -12.05
N LEU A 192 23.42 -16.18 -11.81
CA LEU A 192 24.88 -15.99 -11.73
C LEU A 192 25.52 -16.84 -10.62
N THR A 193 24.91 -16.88 -9.44
CA THR A 193 25.44 -17.70 -8.33
C THR A 193 25.40 -19.20 -8.61
N LEU A 194 24.38 -19.69 -9.32
CA LEU A 194 24.28 -21.10 -9.70
C LEU A 194 25.34 -21.51 -10.73
N ILE A 195 25.72 -20.59 -11.62
CA ILE A 195 26.74 -20.84 -12.65
C ILE A 195 28.15 -20.89 -12.04
N GLN A 196 28.46 -20.02 -11.07
CA GLN A 196 29.79 -19.94 -10.45
C GLN A 196 30.16 -21.21 -9.68
N ASP A 197 29.19 -21.90 -9.06
CA ASP A 197 29.45 -23.08 -8.24
C ASP A 197 29.50 -24.40 -9.04
N ASN A 198 28.97 -24.43 -10.27
CA ASN A 198 29.12 -25.57 -11.19
C ASN A 198 30.53 -25.73 -11.78
N HIS A 199 31.46 -24.83 -11.45
CA HIS A 199 32.87 -24.90 -11.85
C HIS A 199 33.77 -25.61 -10.83
N LEU A 200 33.24 -26.12 -9.72
CA LEU A 200 33.98 -27.00 -8.82
C LEU A 200 34.10 -28.39 -9.48
N GLU A 201 35.33 -28.87 -9.51
CA GLU A 201 35.89 -29.88 -10.41
C GLU A 201 35.04 -31.12 -10.66
N PRO A 202 35.15 -31.74 -11.87
CA PRO A 202 34.62 -33.09 -12.05
C PRO A 202 35.20 -33.95 -10.93
N LEU A 203 34.32 -34.55 -10.13
CA LEU A 203 34.70 -35.61 -9.21
C LEU A 203 35.45 -36.65 -10.04
N GLU A 204 36.78 -36.56 -10.06
CA GLU A 204 37.63 -37.65 -10.47
C GLU A 204 37.11 -38.83 -9.68
N CYS A 205 36.63 -39.84 -10.41
CA CYS A 205 36.23 -41.09 -9.83
C CYS A 205 37.43 -41.62 -9.05
N VAL A 206 37.51 -41.28 -7.75
CA VAL A 206 38.46 -41.88 -6.83
C VAL A 206 38.11 -43.35 -6.87
N GLY A 207 38.95 -44.09 -7.60
CA GLY A 207 38.81 -45.50 -7.81
C GLY A 207 38.74 -46.19 -6.46
N VAL A 208 37.52 -46.54 -6.04
CA VAL A 208 37.30 -47.61 -5.10
C VAL A 208 37.58 -48.91 -5.86
N THR A 209 38.84 -49.11 -6.23
CA THR A 209 39.34 -50.43 -6.61
C THR A 209 39.37 -51.25 -5.34
N GLN A 210 38.27 -51.98 -5.13
CA GLN A 210 38.24 -53.36 -4.63
C GLN A 210 39.52 -53.83 -3.93
N SER A 211 39.55 -53.72 -2.61
CA SER A 211 40.38 -54.60 -1.77
C SER A 211 39.49 -55.69 -1.17
N LEU A 212 38.96 -56.56 -2.05
CA LEU A 212 38.30 -57.82 -1.71
C LEU A 212 39.27 -58.95 -2.04
N LYS A 213 40.14 -59.28 -1.08
CA LYS A 213 41.04 -60.45 -0.99
C LYS A 213 41.78 -60.26 0.35
N GLN A 214 41.79 -61.11 1.36
CA GLN A 214 41.49 -62.53 1.60
C GLN A 214 41.07 -62.62 3.10
N GLY A 215 40.10 -63.43 3.52
CA GLY A 215 40.31 -64.85 3.86
C GLY A 215 40.92 -65.02 5.27
N GLY A 216 40.19 -65.61 6.23
CA GLY A 216 40.83 -66.04 7.49
C GLY A 216 39.91 -66.26 8.70
N GLU A 217 39.38 -67.48 8.78
CA GLU A 217 39.22 -68.30 9.99
C GLU A 217 38.11 -68.07 11.03
N LEU A 218 37.38 -69.17 11.20
CA LEU A 218 36.39 -69.52 12.22
C LEU A 218 37.04 -69.58 13.60
N GLY A 219 36.41 -68.95 14.60
CA GLY A 219 36.73 -69.14 16.01
C GLY A 219 35.43 -69.24 16.81
N SER A 220 34.97 -70.48 17.01
CA SER A 220 33.94 -70.85 17.98
C SER A 220 34.56 -70.79 19.38
N CYS A 221 33.92 -70.10 20.32
CA CYS A 221 34.15 -70.30 21.75
C CYS A 221 32.80 -70.50 22.42
N GLU A 222 32.71 -71.62 23.13
CA GLU A 222 31.65 -72.04 24.06
C GLU A 222 31.43 -71.02 25.19
#